data_AF-A0AA39IXU8-F1
#
_entry.id   AF-A0AA39IXU8-F1
#
_cell.length_a   1.000
_cell.length_b   1.000
_cell.length_c   1.000
_cell.angle_alpha   90.00
_cell.angle_beta   90.00
_cell.angle_gamma   90.00
#
_symmetry.space_group_name_H-M   'P 1'
#
loop_
_entity.id
_entity.type
_entity.pdbx_description
1 polymer ?
#
loop_
_entity_poly.entity_id
_entity_poly.type
_entity_poly.pdbx_seq_one_letter_code
_entity_poly.pdbx_strand_id
1 'polypeptide(L)'
;VNNWSIICVADVRTRDSNKAYGSVILKIIQASLLLLELDDPCLLSILMVQLAAAENYAYNALHDLQGTKIPYYFGSGQFKLLMSSSEVTRVLILECFEGLSLRQWEDTFPEDVCDENPCEMSSPAGYQDLSNKTKPLIKVLPYGIIEVNKRGFIYHVCQENILVMLSFEDPEHIVFIDFPHCLVGVTEDQIKEHGFNEVKAAISL
;
A
#
# COMPACT_ATOMS: atom_id res chain seq x y z
N VAL A 1 -4.38 5.77 -8.64
CA VAL A 1 -5.40 4.72 -8.44
C VAL A 1 -4.90 3.42 -9.07
N ASN A 2 -4.77 2.36 -8.26
CA ASN A 2 -4.35 1.05 -8.74
C ASN A 2 -5.44 0.39 -9.57
N ASN A 3 -5.26 0.41 -10.88
CA ASN A 3 -6.30 -0.01 -11.81
C ASN A 3 -6.34 -1.53 -12.02
N TRP A 4 -5.37 -2.30 -11.51
CA TRP A 4 -5.15 -3.69 -11.90
C TRP A 4 -5.62 -4.72 -10.85
N SER A 5 -6.23 -4.27 -9.74
CA SER A 5 -6.77 -5.16 -8.70
C SER A 5 -8.07 -4.63 -8.10
N ILE A 6 -8.93 -5.54 -7.66
CA ILE A 6 -10.08 -5.24 -6.80
C ILE A 6 -9.68 -5.53 -5.35
N ILE A 7 -9.97 -4.59 -4.46
CA ILE A 7 -9.79 -4.77 -3.02
C ILE A 7 -11.15 -5.07 -2.39
N CYS A 8 -11.25 -6.17 -1.65
CA CYS A 8 -12.44 -6.54 -0.90
C CYS A 8 -12.09 -6.81 0.56
N VAL A 9 -13.01 -6.53 1.47
CA VAL A 9 -12.94 -7.00 2.86
C VAL A 9 -13.82 -8.24 2.99
N ALA A 10 -13.30 -9.28 3.63
CA ALA A 10 -14.01 -10.53 3.85
C ALA A 10 -13.93 -10.99 5.31
N ASP A 11 -15.05 -11.51 5.82
CA ASP A 11 -15.09 -12.16 7.13
C ASP A 11 -14.37 -13.51 7.09
N VAL A 12 -13.52 -13.77 8.07
CA VAL A 12 -12.94 -15.09 8.31
C VAL A 12 -13.86 -15.88 9.23
N ARG A 13 -14.31 -17.04 8.75
CA ARG A 13 -15.20 -17.96 9.49
C ARG A 13 -14.60 -19.37 9.48
N THR A 14 -14.83 -20.11 10.56
CA THR A 14 -14.49 -21.54 10.61
C THR A 14 -15.56 -22.36 9.90
N ARG A 15 -15.22 -23.56 9.42
CA ARG A 15 -16.17 -24.46 8.76
C ARG A 15 -17.38 -24.82 9.65
N ASP A 16 -17.16 -24.89 10.96
CA ASP A 16 -18.14 -25.40 11.93
C ASP A 16 -19.01 -24.30 12.57
N SER A 17 -18.76 -23.03 12.23
CA SER A 17 -19.48 -21.89 12.81
C SER A 17 -19.60 -20.73 11.85
N ASN A 18 -20.80 -20.18 11.72
CA ASN A 18 -21.06 -18.96 10.97
C ASN A 18 -20.59 -17.69 11.69
N LYS A 19 -20.04 -17.79 12.90
CA LYS A 19 -19.48 -16.64 13.62
C LYS A 19 -18.18 -16.18 12.94
N ALA A 20 -18.10 -14.89 12.62
CA ALA A 20 -16.87 -14.26 12.15
C ALA A 20 -15.85 -14.16 13.30
N TYR A 21 -14.60 -14.56 13.02
CA TYR A 21 -13.47 -14.48 13.96
C TYR A 21 -12.64 -13.22 13.74
N GLY A 22 -12.75 -12.60 12.57
CA GLY A 22 -12.05 -11.39 12.16
C GLY A 22 -12.32 -11.12 10.70
N SER A 23 -11.63 -10.13 10.15
CA SER A 23 -11.73 -9.75 8.75
C SER A 23 -10.35 -9.73 8.10
N VAL A 24 -10.30 -10.00 6.80
CA VAL A 24 -9.10 -9.94 5.96
C VAL A 24 -9.35 -9.08 4.75
N ILE A 25 -8.28 -8.51 4.21
CA ILE A 25 -8.29 -7.88 2.89
C ILE A 25 -7.99 -8.95 1.84
N LEU A 26 -8.84 -9.03 0.82
CA LEU A 26 -8.64 -9.80 -0.38
C LEU A 26 -8.25 -8.84 -1.51
N LYS A 27 -6.99 -8.93 -1.97
CA LYS A 27 -6.55 -8.26 -3.19
C LYS A 27 -6.70 -9.24 -4.35
N ILE A 28 -7.71 -9.00 -5.17
CA ILE A 28 -8.10 -9.83 -6.31
C ILE A 28 -7.50 -9.26 -7.58
N ILE A 29 -6.69 -10.05 -8.26
CA ILE A 29 -5.98 -9.69 -9.49
C ILE A 29 -6.53 -10.58 -10.60
N GLN A 30 -7.03 -9.98 -11.67
CA GLN A 30 -7.60 -10.69 -12.83
C GLN A 30 -7.29 -9.91 -14.12
N ALA A 31 -7.25 -10.62 -15.24
CA ALA A 31 -6.80 -10.06 -16.52
C ALA A 31 -7.69 -8.89 -17.00
N SER A 32 -9.00 -8.97 -16.80
CA SER A 32 -9.95 -7.91 -17.19
C SER A 32 -9.78 -6.58 -16.45
N LEU A 33 -9.06 -6.56 -15.33
CA LEU A 33 -8.75 -5.31 -14.61
C LEU A 33 -7.52 -4.60 -15.19
N LEU A 34 -6.72 -5.27 -16.00
CA LEU A 34 -5.57 -4.64 -16.62
C LEU A 34 -6.07 -3.71 -17.72
N LEU A 35 -6.13 -2.40 -17.44
CA LEU A 35 -6.49 -1.33 -18.38
C LEU A 35 -5.41 -1.09 -19.45
N LEU A 36 -4.81 -2.16 -19.96
CA LEU A 36 -3.83 -2.09 -21.04
C LEU A 36 -4.55 -2.38 -22.35
N GLU A 37 -4.33 -1.53 -23.35
CA GLU A 37 -4.66 -1.79 -24.75
C GLU A 37 -3.72 -2.86 -25.33
N LEU A 38 -3.69 -4.02 -24.69
CA LEU A 38 -3.03 -5.20 -25.22
C LEU A 38 -4.08 -6.00 -25.99
N ASP A 39 -3.94 -6.03 -27.31
CA ASP A 39 -4.81 -6.80 -28.20
C ASP A 39 -4.70 -8.33 -28.00
N ASP A 40 -3.76 -8.80 -27.16
CA ASP A 40 -3.52 -10.22 -26.89
C ASP A 40 -3.96 -10.63 -25.46
N PRO A 41 -5.05 -11.40 -25.32
CA PRO A 41 -5.52 -11.97 -24.06
C PRO A 41 -4.49 -12.84 -23.32
N CYS A 42 -3.57 -13.49 -24.05
CA CYS A 42 -2.51 -14.29 -23.45
C CYS A 42 -1.50 -13.40 -22.72
N LEU A 43 -1.14 -12.25 -23.30
CA LEU A 43 -0.24 -11.29 -22.66
C LEU A 43 -0.86 -10.69 -21.40
N LEU A 44 -2.15 -10.35 -21.43
CA LEU A 44 -2.88 -9.88 -20.24
C LEU A 44 -2.88 -10.94 -19.13
N SER A 45 -3.10 -12.21 -19.49
CA SER A 45 -3.06 -13.32 -18.54
C SER A 45 -1.68 -13.53 -17.92
N ILE A 46 -0.62 -13.45 -18.72
CA ILE A 46 0.77 -13.54 -18.24
C ILE A 46 1.08 -12.39 -17.29
N LEU A 47 0.72 -11.16 -17.68
CA LEU A 47 0.97 -9.98 -16.87
C LEU A 47 0.25 -10.04 -15.52
N MET A 48 -1.02 -10.48 -15.50
CA MET A 48 -1.77 -10.71 -14.27
C MET A 48 -1.04 -11.68 -13.34
N VAL A 49 -0.52 -12.79 -13.87
CA VAL A 49 0.24 -13.76 -13.10
C VAL A 49 1.56 -13.16 -12.58
N GLN A 50 2.24 -12.36 -13.40
CA GLN A 50 3.49 -11.69 -13.02
C GLN A 50 3.28 -10.68 -11.89
N LEU A 51 2.24 -9.85 -11.96
CA LEU A 51 1.90 -8.89 -10.91
C LEU A 51 1.60 -9.61 -9.58
N ALA A 52 0.74 -10.63 -9.62
CA ALA A 52 0.41 -11.41 -8.43
C ALA A 52 1.65 -12.13 -7.85
N ALA A 53 2.52 -12.66 -8.72
CA ALA A 53 3.76 -13.33 -8.30
C ALA A 53 4.78 -12.36 -7.71
N ALA A 54 4.93 -11.17 -8.30
CA ALA A 54 5.82 -10.13 -7.82
C ALA A 54 5.41 -9.65 -6.42
N GLU A 55 4.12 -9.40 -6.22
CA GLU A 55 3.63 -8.98 -4.91
C GLU A 55 3.71 -10.10 -3.86
N ASN A 56 3.35 -11.34 -4.22
CA ASN A 56 3.56 -12.50 -3.36
C ASN A 56 5.06 -12.66 -2.98
N TYR A 57 5.97 -12.45 -3.94
CA TYR A 57 7.40 -12.51 -3.68
C TYR A 57 7.83 -11.43 -2.69
N ALA A 58 7.41 -10.18 -2.89
CA ALA A 58 7.75 -9.07 -2.01
C ALA A 58 7.28 -9.30 -0.58
N TYR A 59 6.02 -9.71 -0.37
CA TYR A 59 5.52 -9.99 0.97
C TYR A 59 6.28 -11.12 1.68
N ASN A 60 6.65 -12.18 0.95
CA ASN A 60 7.46 -13.28 1.51
C ASN A 60 8.90 -12.83 1.82
N ALA A 61 9.51 -12.01 0.97
CA ALA A 61 10.87 -11.52 1.18
C ALA A 61 10.94 -10.52 2.34
N LEU A 62 9.92 -9.70 2.52
CA LEU A 62 9.79 -8.69 3.57
C LEU A 62 9.05 -9.21 4.81
N HIS A 63 9.04 -10.54 5.04
CA HIS A 63 8.27 -11.17 6.11
C HIS A 63 8.55 -10.61 7.51
N ASP A 64 9.78 -10.18 7.76
CA ASP A 64 10.22 -9.62 9.04
C ASP A 64 9.72 -8.19 9.29
N LEU A 65 9.19 -7.52 8.25
CA LEU A 65 8.53 -6.22 8.35
C LEU A 65 7.00 -6.31 8.51
N GLN A 66 6.44 -7.51 8.41
CA GLN A 66 4.99 -7.72 8.50
C GLN A 66 4.46 -7.40 9.91
N GLY A 67 3.27 -6.79 9.96
CA GLY A 67 2.62 -6.33 11.20
C GLY A 67 3.23 -5.05 11.79
N THR A 68 4.23 -4.46 11.13
CA THR A 68 4.86 -3.21 11.59
C THR A 68 4.97 -2.17 10.48
N LYS A 69 5.66 -2.50 9.39
CA LYS A 69 5.84 -1.61 8.23
C LYS A 69 5.03 -2.04 7.02
N ILE A 70 4.67 -3.32 6.93
CA ILE A 70 3.79 -3.84 5.89
C ILE A 70 2.71 -4.72 6.55
N PRO A 71 1.55 -4.95 5.91
CA PRO A 71 0.51 -5.81 6.48
C PRO A 71 0.97 -7.25 6.68
N TYR A 72 0.39 -7.97 7.64
CA TYR A 72 0.55 -9.43 7.63
C TYR A 72 0.01 -10.04 6.34
N TYR A 73 0.79 -10.94 5.76
CA TYR A 73 0.46 -11.64 4.53
C TYR A 73 0.16 -13.10 4.82
N PHE A 74 -1.08 -13.52 4.57
CA PHE A 74 -1.55 -14.88 4.81
C PHE A 74 -1.34 -15.81 3.62
N GLY A 75 -0.72 -15.32 2.54
CA GLY A 75 -0.38 -16.09 1.36
C GLY A 75 -1.25 -15.82 0.13
N SER A 76 -0.89 -16.47 -0.97
CA SER A 76 -1.62 -16.46 -2.24
C SER A 76 -2.13 -17.87 -2.57
N GLY A 77 -3.30 -17.95 -3.20
CA GLY A 77 -3.62 -19.13 -4.04
C GLY A 77 -4.09 -20.42 -3.35
N GLN A 78 -4.37 -20.45 -2.04
CA GLN A 78 -5.10 -21.60 -1.46
C GLN A 78 -6.60 -21.56 -1.75
N PHE A 79 -7.13 -20.41 -2.18
CA PHE A 79 -8.56 -20.19 -2.39
C PHE A 79 -8.84 -19.99 -3.88
N LYS A 80 -9.58 -20.93 -4.47
CA LYS A 80 -10.16 -20.74 -5.79
C LYS A 80 -11.45 -19.93 -5.61
N LEU A 81 -11.37 -18.61 -5.78
CA LEU A 81 -12.58 -17.79 -5.88
C LEU A 81 -13.19 -18.03 -7.26
N LEU A 82 -14.39 -18.61 -7.28
CA LEU A 82 -15.18 -18.71 -8.49
C LEU A 82 -15.82 -17.34 -8.74
N MET A 83 -15.20 -16.55 -9.59
CA MET A 83 -15.78 -15.29 -10.05
C MET A 83 -16.87 -15.56 -11.08
N SER A 84 -17.90 -14.72 -11.12
CA SER A 84 -18.98 -14.82 -12.11
C SER A 84 -18.48 -14.71 -13.55
N SER A 85 -17.34 -14.06 -13.76
CA SER A 85 -16.66 -13.93 -15.05
C SER A 85 -16.03 -15.23 -15.57
N SER A 86 -15.93 -16.28 -14.73
CA SER A 86 -15.14 -17.50 -15.02
C SER A 86 -13.67 -17.26 -15.33
N GLU A 87 -13.17 -16.04 -15.12
CA GLU A 87 -11.78 -15.69 -15.35
C GLU A 87 -10.87 -16.33 -14.30
N VAL A 88 -9.66 -16.68 -14.74
CA VAL A 88 -8.62 -17.11 -13.81
C VAL A 88 -8.19 -15.90 -13.00
N THR A 89 -8.41 -15.95 -11.69
CA THR A 89 -8.02 -14.89 -10.77
C THR A 89 -6.89 -15.34 -9.83
N ARG A 90 -6.18 -14.36 -9.28
CA ARG A 90 -5.24 -14.54 -8.18
C ARG A 90 -5.73 -13.71 -7.01
N VAL A 91 -5.66 -14.30 -5.83
CA VAL A 91 -6.12 -13.68 -4.59
C VAL A 91 -4.97 -13.69 -3.62
N LEU A 92 -4.59 -12.49 -3.19
CA LEU A 92 -3.67 -12.26 -2.09
C LEU A 92 -4.49 -11.94 -0.85
N ILE A 93 -4.17 -12.57 0.28
CA ILE A 93 -4.87 -12.37 1.55
C ILE A 93 -3.96 -11.62 2.49
N LEU A 94 -4.46 -10.48 2.96
CA LEU A 94 -3.72 -9.54 3.79
C LEU A 94 -4.50 -9.28 5.08
N GLU A 95 -3.78 -8.83 6.10
CA GLU A 95 -4.35 -8.23 7.30
C GLU A 95 -5.35 -7.14 6.93
N CYS A 96 -6.49 -7.14 7.59
CA CYS A 96 -7.43 -6.03 7.52
C CYS A 96 -7.11 -5.04 8.62
N PHE A 97 -6.95 -3.78 8.24
CA PHE A 97 -6.68 -2.71 9.18
C PHE A 97 -7.48 -1.46 8.81
N GLU A 98 -7.74 -0.64 9.82
CA GLU A 98 -8.44 0.63 9.68
C GLU A 98 -7.40 1.74 9.48
N GLY A 99 -7.43 2.33 8.29
CA GLY A 99 -6.51 3.41 7.92
C GLY A 99 -7.04 4.21 6.74
N LEU A 100 -6.38 5.32 6.49
CA LEU A 100 -6.57 6.13 5.28
C LEU A 100 -5.30 6.03 4.44
N SER A 101 -5.43 6.10 3.12
CA SER A 101 -4.23 6.41 2.33
C SER A 101 -3.69 7.78 2.71
N LEU A 102 -2.40 8.02 2.49
CA LEU A 102 -1.78 9.30 2.80
C LEU A 102 -2.51 10.44 2.07
N ARG A 103 -2.94 10.19 0.83
CA ARG A 103 -3.80 11.10 0.06
C ARG A 103 -5.16 11.36 0.73
N GLN A 104 -5.87 10.31 1.14
CA GLN A 104 -7.15 10.46 1.83
C GLN A 104 -7.00 11.12 3.20
N TRP A 105 -5.86 10.92 3.85
CA TRP A 105 -5.52 11.57 5.11
C TRP A 105 -5.26 13.06 4.91
N GLU A 106 -4.56 13.44 3.83
CA GLU A 106 -4.38 14.84 3.42
C GLU A 106 -5.73 15.53 3.14
N ASP A 107 -6.66 14.83 2.49
CA ASP A 107 -8.02 15.34 2.24
C ASP A 107 -8.82 15.61 3.53
N THR A 108 -8.34 15.17 4.71
CA THR A 108 -8.98 15.52 6.00
C THR A 108 -8.59 16.90 6.53
N PHE A 109 -7.62 17.57 5.90
CA PHE A 109 -7.20 18.90 6.30
C PHE A 109 -8.19 19.97 5.81
N PRO A 110 -8.45 21.01 6.63
CA PRO A 110 -9.33 22.11 6.22
C PRO A 110 -8.76 22.86 5.01
N GLU A 111 -9.62 23.14 4.02
CA GLU A 111 -9.28 23.78 2.74
C GLU A 111 -8.58 25.15 2.92
N ASP A 112 -8.91 25.88 3.99
CA ASP A 112 -8.37 27.21 4.32
C ASP A 112 -6.85 27.25 4.61
N VAL A 113 -6.18 26.09 4.68
CA VAL A 113 -4.73 25.99 4.93
C VAL A 113 -3.92 25.91 3.62
N CYS A 114 -4.59 25.71 2.48
CA CYS A 114 -3.96 25.46 1.17
C CYS A 114 -3.94 26.68 0.24
N ASP A 115 -4.50 27.82 0.63
CA ASP A 115 -4.48 29.03 -0.21
C ASP A 115 -3.05 29.61 -0.29
N GLU A 116 -2.63 29.93 -1.53
CA GLU A 116 -1.29 30.40 -1.92
C GLU A 116 -0.87 31.75 -1.29
N ASN A 117 -1.68 32.30 -0.37
CA ASN A 117 -1.40 33.51 0.39
C ASN A 117 -1.10 33.20 1.87
N PRO A 118 0.18 33.00 2.25
CA PRO A 118 0.59 32.75 3.63
C PRO A 118 0.32 33.92 4.60
N CYS A 119 -0.14 35.07 4.09
CA CYS A 119 -0.46 36.25 4.89
C CYS A 119 -1.89 36.26 5.47
N GLU A 120 -2.79 35.39 5.01
CA GLU A 120 -4.20 35.38 5.45
C GLU A 120 -4.63 34.07 6.14
N MET A 121 -3.70 33.31 6.72
CA MET A 121 -4.08 32.18 7.57
C MET A 121 -4.85 32.66 8.81
N SER A 122 -6.15 32.36 8.81
CA SER A 122 -7.09 32.52 9.92
C SER A 122 -6.72 31.55 11.05
N SER A 123 -5.79 32.01 11.89
CA SER A 123 -5.37 31.47 13.19
C SER A 123 -4.09 30.60 13.20
N PRO A 124 -3.08 30.97 14.02
CA PRO A 124 -1.89 30.16 14.31
C PRO A 124 -2.19 28.75 14.84
N ALA A 125 -3.40 28.52 15.37
CA ALA A 125 -3.80 27.24 15.95
C ALA A 125 -4.01 26.16 14.88
N GLY A 126 -4.58 26.49 13.71
CA GLY A 126 -4.78 25.54 12.61
C GLY A 126 -3.45 25.07 12.00
N TYR A 127 -2.53 26.00 11.77
CA TYR A 127 -1.18 25.66 11.29
C TYR A 127 -0.39 24.82 12.29
N GLN A 128 -0.51 25.13 13.58
CA GLN A 128 0.15 24.36 14.63
C GLN A 128 -0.42 22.93 14.72
N ASP A 129 -1.74 22.76 14.59
CA ASP A 129 -2.38 21.43 14.59
C ASP A 129 -1.96 20.59 13.37
N LEU A 130 -1.97 21.20 12.17
CA LEU A 130 -1.45 20.56 10.96
C LEU A 130 0.02 20.16 11.13
N SER A 131 0.87 21.07 11.58
CA SER A 131 2.29 20.83 11.81
C SER A 131 2.52 19.70 12.83
N ASN A 132 1.72 19.65 13.90
CA ASN A 132 1.81 18.61 14.92
C ASN A 132 1.39 17.24 14.37
N LYS A 133 0.44 17.19 13.43
CA LYS A 133 -0.03 15.96 12.77
C LYS A 133 0.93 15.45 11.69
N THR A 134 1.56 16.34 10.92
CA THR A 134 2.44 15.95 9.79
C THR A 134 3.88 15.65 10.20
N LYS A 135 4.41 16.33 11.22
CA LYS A 135 5.81 16.14 11.70
C LYS A 135 6.16 14.68 12.01
N PRO A 136 5.33 13.89 12.72
CA PRO A 136 5.61 12.48 12.96
C PRO A 136 5.75 11.69 11.67
N LEU A 137 4.85 11.90 10.69
CA LEU A 137 4.85 11.18 9.42
C LEU A 137 6.12 11.46 8.60
N ILE A 138 6.51 12.73 8.48
CA ILE A 138 7.75 13.14 7.77
C ILE A 138 8.97 12.44 8.39
N LYS A 139 8.96 12.22 9.70
CA LYS A 139 10.03 11.51 10.38
C LYS A 139 9.98 10.01 10.07
N VAL A 140 8.83 9.35 10.13
CA VAL A 140 8.75 7.88 10.03
C VAL A 140 8.74 7.32 8.61
N LEU A 141 8.25 8.09 7.63
CA LEU A 141 8.16 7.68 6.22
C LEU A 141 9.53 7.26 5.65
N PRO A 142 10.58 8.09 5.74
CA PRO A 142 11.92 7.73 5.27
C PRO A 142 12.45 6.44 5.90
N TYR A 143 12.25 6.23 7.20
CA TYR A 143 12.75 5.04 7.88
C TYR A 143 12.09 3.77 7.37
N GLY A 144 10.77 3.82 7.13
CA GLY A 144 10.06 2.70 6.55
C GLY A 144 10.58 2.31 5.16
N ILE A 145 10.78 3.30 4.29
CA ILE A 145 11.34 3.09 2.94
C ILE A 145 12.77 2.55 3.02
N ILE A 146 13.60 3.08 3.91
CA ILE A 146 14.98 2.61 4.12
C ILE A 146 14.99 1.14 4.56
N GLU A 147 14.07 0.73 5.44
CA GLU A 147 13.95 -0.67 5.85
C GLU A 147 13.57 -1.60 4.69
N VAL A 148 12.67 -1.18 3.81
CA VAL A 148 12.36 -1.92 2.57
C VAL A 148 13.60 -2.00 1.67
N ASN A 149 14.29 -0.87 1.46
CA ASN A 149 15.50 -0.77 0.64
C ASN A 149 16.62 -1.70 1.12
N LYS A 150 16.86 -1.81 2.44
CA LYS A 150 17.88 -2.72 3.01
C LYS A 150 17.69 -4.18 2.64
N ARG A 151 16.47 -4.59 2.26
CA ARG A 151 16.13 -5.96 1.86
C ARG A 151 16.23 -6.18 0.35
N GLY A 152 16.79 -5.21 -0.39
CA GLY A 152 17.02 -5.30 -1.83
C GLY A 152 15.79 -4.94 -2.67
N PHE A 153 14.90 -4.09 -2.12
CA PHE A 153 13.69 -3.63 -2.79
C PHE A 153 13.67 -2.10 -2.86
N ILE A 154 13.45 -1.50 -4.03
CA ILE A 154 13.15 -0.08 -4.10
C ILE A 154 11.64 0.08 -4.17
N TYR A 155 11.08 0.60 -3.08
CA TYR A 155 9.66 0.86 -2.97
C TYR A 155 9.27 2.07 -3.82
N HIS A 156 8.23 1.94 -4.63
CA HIS A 156 7.71 3.05 -5.42
C HIS A 156 6.79 3.92 -4.57
N VAL A 157 7.27 5.11 -4.21
CA VAL A 157 6.56 6.02 -3.31
C VAL A 157 5.40 6.68 -4.05
N CYS A 158 4.21 6.43 -3.52
CA CYS A 158 2.95 6.96 -4.02
C CYS A 158 2.02 7.15 -2.81
N GLN A 159 1.38 8.31 -2.67
CA GLN A 159 0.51 8.62 -1.52
C GLN A 159 -0.65 7.62 -1.39
N GLU A 160 -1.11 7.06 -2.50
CA GLU A 160 -2.14 6.03 -2.54
C GLU A 160 -1.68 4.68 -1.98
N ASN A 161 -0.37 4.42 -1.98
CA ASN A 161 0.20 3.15 -1.54
C ASN A 161 0.75 3.21 -0.09
N ILE A 162 0.58 4.35 0.57
CA ILE A 162 1.01 4.57 1.94
C ILE A 162 -0.25 4.72 2.78
N LEU A 163 -0.39 3.92 3.83
CA LEU A 163 -1.55 3.95 4.70
C LEU A 163 -1.18 4.50 6.08
N VAL A 164 -1.92 5.52 6.52
CA VAL A 164 -1.88 6.07 7.87
C VAL A 164 -2.92 5.34 8.71
N MET A 165 -2.47 4.64 9.74
CA MET A 165 -3.32 3.80 10.58
C MET A 165 -4.10 4.68 11.58
N LEU A 166 -5.43 4.59 11.58
CA LEU A 166 -6.27 5.43 12.43
C LEU A 166 -6.48 4.85 13.84
N SER A 167 -6.40 3.53 13.97
CA SER A 167 -6.70 2.80 15.20
C SER A 167 -5.52 2.72 16.17
N PHE A 168 -4.35 3.18 15.76
CA PHE A 168 -3.19 3.29 16.64
C PHE A 168 -3.20 4.68 17.28
N GLU A 169 -3.12 4.74 18.61
CA GLU A 169 -2.92 6.01 19.34
C GLU A 169 -1.61 6.72 18.93
N ASP A 170 -0.75 6.02 18.19
CA ASP A 170 0.54 6.45 17.72
C ASP A 170 0.52 6.82 16.22
N PRO A 171 0.70 8.12 15.85
CA PRO A 171 0.80 8.56 14.46
C PRO A 171 2.06 8.05 13.74
N GLU A 172 2.95 7.31 14.42
CA GLU A 172 4.13 6.68 13.83
C GLU A 172 3.85 5.36 13.08
N HIS A 173 2.62 4.85 13.13
CA HIS A 173 2.22 3.62 12.43
C HIS A 173 1.77 3.90 10.99
N ILE A 174 2.75 3.88 10.10
CA ILE A 174 2.56 3.89 8.64
C ILE A 174 2.81 2.51 8.09
N VAL A 175 1.94 2.09 7.18
CA VAL A 175 2.00 0.81 6.49
C VAL A 175 2.18 1.03 4.99
N PHE A 176 3.19 0.39 4.41
CA PHE A 176 3.44 0.36 2.97
C PHE A 176 2.70 -0.82 2.35
N ILE A 177 2.00 -0.56 1.25
CA ILE A 177 1.28 -1.57 0.49
C ILE A 177 1.68 -1.50 -0.98
N ASP A 178 1.19 -2.43 -1.79
CA ASP A 178 1.31 -2.38 -3.24
C ASP A 178 2.74 -2.52 -3.78
N PHE A 179 3.26 -3.74 -3.69
CA PHE A 179 4.65 -4.06 -4.05
C PHE A 179 4.95 -4.52 -5.49
N PRO A 180 4.02 -4.78 -6.42
CA PRO A 180 4.43 -5.35 -7.71
C PRO A 180 5.17 -4.39 -8.63
N HIS A 181 5.17 -3.09 -8.32
CA HIS A 181 5.98 -2.09 -9.01
C HIS A 181 7.33 -1.81 -8.32
N CYS A 182 7.65 -2.51 -7.24
CA CYS A 182 8.96 -2.37 -6.60
C CYS A 182 10.05 -2.89 -7.54
N LEU A 183 11.21 -2.22 -7.54
CA LEU A 183 12.41 -2.80 -8.14
C LEU A 183 12.96 -3.85 -7.19
N VAL A 184 13.21 -5.05 -7.68
CA VAL A 184 13.60 -6.21 -6.86
C VAL A 184 15.02 -6.64 -7.20
N GLY A 185 15.76 -7.12 -6.19
CA GLY A 185 17.11 -7.64 -6.39
C GLY A 185 18.12 -6.55 -6.74
N VAL A 186 17.87 -5.35 -6.23
CA VAL A 186 18.73 -4.19 -6.48
C VAL A 186 20.03 -4.28 -5.70
N THR A 187 21.11 -3.79 -6.31
CA THR A 187 22.42 -3.66 -5.69
C THR A 187 22.47 -2.47 -4.73
N GLU A 188 23.47 -2.42 -3.86
CA GLU A 188 23.69 -1.30 -2.96
C GLU A 188 23.87 0.03 -3.72
N ASP A 189 24.55 0.00 -4.87
CA ASP A 189 24.75 1.19 -5.71
C ASP A 189 23.44 1.68 -6.32
N GLN A 190 22.57 0.76 -6.77
CA GLN A 190 21.23 1.11 -7.25
C GLN A 190 20.34 1.66 -6.13
N ILE A 191 20.48 1.18 -4.89
CA ILE A 191 19.78 1.75 -3.73
C ILE A 191 20.26 3.18 -3.45
N LYS A 192 21.57 3.44 -3.55
CA LYS A 192 22.13 4.78 -3.38
C LYS A 192 21.64 5.75 -4.46
N GLU A 193 21.56 5.29 -5.71
CA GLU A 193 21.17 6.13 -6.84
C GLU A 193 19.66 6.36 -6.90
N HIS A 194 18.86 5.30 -6.77
CA HIS A 194 17.41 5.36 -6.99
C HIS A 194 16.60 5.35 -5.69
N GLY A 195 17.04 4.60 -4.67
CA GLY A 195 16.36 4.56 -3.37
C GLY A 195 16.37 5.90 -2.63
N PHE A 196 17.41 6.72 -2.84
CA PHE A 196 17.46 8.08 -2.31
C PHE A 196 16.41 9.00 -2.94
N ASN A 197 16.10 8.81 -4.23
CA ASN A 197 15.07 9.59 -4.90
C ASN A 197 13.68 9.27 -4.35
N GLU A 198 13.40 8.01 -4.03
CA GLU A 198 12.15 7.60 -3.38
C GLU A 198 12.03 8.17 -1.96
N VAL A 199 13.10 8.15 -1.17
CA VAL A 199 13.13 8.80 0.14
C VAL A 199 12.89 10.31 0.01
N LYS A 200 13.52 10.97 -0.97
CA LYS A 200 13.31 12.39 -1.23
C LYS A 200 11.88 12.69 -1.67
N ALA A 201 11.31 11.84 -2.53
CA ALA A 201 9.91 11.94 -2.94
C ALA A 201 9.00 11.87 -1.72
N ALA A 202 9.20 10.91 -0.81
CA ALA A 202 8.40 10.78 0.41
C ALA A 202 8.50 11.97 1.36
N ILE A 203 9.63 12.68 1.39
CA ILE A 203 9.81 13.91 2.20
C ILE A 203 9.14 15.12 1.53
N SER A 204 8.91 15.04 0.21
CA SER A 204 8.33 16.10 -0.60
C SER A 204 6.82 15.92 -0.85
N LEU A 205 6.24 14.82 -0.32
CA LEU A 205 4.80 14.63 -0.14
C LEU A 205 4.31 15.51 1.02
#